data_AF-A0A3P6BRM0-F1
#
_entry.id   AF-A0A3P6BRM0-F1
#
_cell.length_a   1.000
_cell.length_b   1.000
_cell.length_c   1.000
_cell.angle_alpha   90.00
_cell.angle_beta   90.00
_cell.angle_gamma   90.00
#
_symmetry.space_group_name_H-M   'P 1'
#
loop_
_entity.id
_entity.type
_entity.pdbx_description
1 polymer ?
#
loop_
_entity_poly.entity_id
_entity_poly.type
_entity_poly.pdbx_seq_one_letter_code
_entity_poly.pdbx_strand_id
1 'polypeptide(L)'
;MLTFAFIGENCKNLTSLKLIRLLDNDLAYQIVSYFSNLESLSFRGAALYIDALLSLVTDHQNLRNLNLSHCLYIDCKGFANVYYNNYIKASGLETENIVQTATQKLDTFIVCSNHCETCNELRGRMRGRWDFHCNYCMLSNDQWKTDEIKELEF
;
A
#
# COMPACT_ATOMS: atom_id res chain seq x y z
N MET A 1 -16.87 -5.80 -14.63
CA MET A 1 -15.70 -5.24 -13.96
C MET A 1 -15.46 -3.87 -14.58
N LEU A 2 -15.86 -2.78 -13.90
CA LEU A 2 -15.43 -1.44 -14.30
C LEU A 2 -13.91 -1.41 -14.08
N THR A 3 -13.14 -1.27 -15.16
CA THR A 3 -11.68 -1.22 -15.07
C THR A 3 -11.30 0.01 -14.25
N PHE A 4 -10.37 -0.13 -13.31
CA PHE A 4 -9.88 1.00 -12.48
C PHE A 4 -9.35 2.15 -13.36
N ALA A 5 -8.86 1.81 -14.56
CA ALA A 5 -8.56 2.73 -15.65
C ALA A 5 -9.72 3.67 -16.00
N PHE A 6 -10.97 3.18 -16.05
CA PHE A 6 -12.14 4.00 -16.37
C PHE A 6 -12.34 5.14 -15.36
N ILE A 7 -12.02 4.90 -14.08
CA ILE A 7 -12.07 5.95 -13.05
C ILE A 7 -10.98 6.99 -13.35
N GLY A 8 -9.71 6.59 -13.53
CA GLY A 8 -8.63 7.55 -13.83
C GLY A 8 -8.79 8.29 -15.16
N GLU A 9 -9.42 7.65 -16.14
CA GLU A 9 -9.74 8.26 -17.44
C GLU A 9 -10.83 9.34 -17.34
N ASN A 10 -11.83 9.17 -16.46
CA ASN A 10 -12.97 10.08 -16.37
C ASN A 10 -12.89 11.05 -15.18
N CYS A 11 -12.18 10.70 -14.11
CA CYS A 11 -12.02 11.51 -12.90
C CYS A 11 -10.73 12.33 -12.95
N LYS A 12 -10.57 13.19 -13.96
CA LYS A 12 -9.34 13.98 -14.16
C LYS A 12 -9.00 14.97 -13.04
N ASN A 13 -9.97 15.33 -12.21
CA ASN A 13 -9.76 16.22 -11.07
C ASN A 13 -9.54 15.44 -9.75
N LEU A 14 -9.42 14.11 -9.80
CA LEU A 14 -9.18 13.31 -8.62
C LEU A 14 -7.71 13.46 -8.19
N THR A 15 -7.50 14.18 -7.09
CA THR A 15 -6.16 14.41 -6.52
C THR A 15 -5.89 13.52 -5.29
N SER A 16 -6.91 12.89 -4.74
CA SER A 16 -6.82 12.11 -3.50
C SER A 16 -7.54 10.77 -3.63
N LEU A 17 -6.90 9.68 -3.19
CA LEU A 17 -7.45 8.33 -3.30
C LEU A 17 -7.05 7.47 -2.11
N LYS A 18 -8.00 6.69 -1.59
CA LYS A 18 -7.77 5.69 -0.54
C LYS A 18 -8.19 4.31 -1.05
N LEU A 19 -7.30 3.34 -0.90
CA LEU A 19 -7.49 1.96 -1.36
C LEU A 19 -7.22 0.98 -0.23
N ILE A 20 -8.22 0.14 0.08
CA ILE A 20 -8.11 -0.95 1.05
C ILE A 20 -8.07 -2.26 0.25
N ARG A 21 -6.99 -2.46 -0.51
CA ARG A 21 -6.75 -3.66 -1.33
C ARG A 21 -5.26 -3.87 -1.56
N LEU A 22 -4.88 -5.07 -1.99
CA LEU A 22 -3.50 -5.40 -2.36
C LEU A 22 -2.95 -4.41 -3.40
N LEU A 23 -1.79 -3.82 -3.13
CA LEU A 23 -0.95 -3.18 -4.15
C LEU A 23 -0.05 -4.22 -4.81
N ASP A 24 -0.46 -4.68 -5.99
CA ASP A 24 0.36 -5.46 -6.90
C ASP A 24 0.91 -4.58 -8.04
N ASN A 25 1.74 -5.16 -8.89
CA ASN A 25 2.37 -4.43 -10.00
C ASN A 25 1.35 -3.91 -11.01
N ASP A 26 0.25 -4.63 -11.23
CA ASP A 26 -0.82 -4.24 -12.16
C ASP A 26 -1.57 -3.01 -11.64
N LEU A 27 -1.90 -2.98 -10.35
CA LEU A 27 -2.52 -1.82 -9.72
C LEU A 27 -1.58 -0.63 -9.69
N ALA A 28 -0.28 -0.83 -9.39
CA ALA A 28 0.72 0.23 -9.44
C ALA A 28 0.78 0.85 -10.84
N TYR A 29 0.86 0.02 -11.89
CA TYR A 29 0.85 0.46 -13.27
C TYR A 29 -0.42 1.26 -13.62
N GLN A 30 -1.59 0.79 -13.19
CA GLN A 30 -2.85 1.49 -13.43
C GLN A 30 -2.91 2.84 -12.71
N ILE A 31 -2.43 2.93 -11.46
CA ILE A 31 -2.37 4.21 -10.72
C ILE A 31 -1.47 5.20 -11.47
N VAL A 32 -0.25 4.79 -11.82
CA VAL A 32 0.72 5.63 -12.55
C VAL A 32 0.18 6.08 -13.91
N SER A 33 -0.48 5.19 -14.64
CA SER A 33 -0.91 5.46 -16.02
C SER A 33 -2.18 6.30 -16.11
N TYR A 34 -3.15 6.06 -15.21
CA TYR A 34 -4.50 6.63 -15.35
C TYR A 34 -4.81 7.74 -14.36
N PHE A 35 -4.09 7.83 -13.24
CA PHE A 35 -4.34 8.81 -12.19
C PHE A 35 -3.24 9.88 -12.15
N SER A 36 -2.87 10.42 -13.31
CA SER A 36 -1.73 11.34 -13.44
C SER A 36 -1.78 12.56 -12.51
N ASN A 37 -2.96 13.02 -12.10
CA ASN A 37 -3.15 14.19 -11.23
C ASN A 37 -3.25 13.84 -9.73
N LEU A 38 -3.03 12.57 -9.38
CA LEU A 38 -3.11 12.13 -8.00
C LEU A 38 -1.93 12.68 -7.19
N GLU A 39 -2.24 13.40 -6.13
CA GLU A 39 -1.28 13.99 -5.20
C GLU A 39 -1.21 13.22 -3.88
N SER A 40 -2.33 12.69 -3.42
CA SER A 40 -2.45 11.99 -2.13
C SER A 40 -2.99 10.57 -2.32
N LEU A 41 -2.27 9.58 -1.79
CA LEU A 41 -2.65 8.17 -1.86
C LEU A 41 -2.52 7.49 -0.50
N SER A 42 -3.54 6.74 -0.10
CA SER A 42 -3.53 5.96 1.13
C SER A 42 -3.80 4.50 0.82
N PHE A 43 -2.86 3.66 1.25
CA PHE A 43 -2.98 2.21 1.34
C PHE A 43 -3.05 1.77 2.79
N ARG A 44 -3.44 2.65 3.73
CA ARG A 44 -3.49 2.33 5.16
C ARG A 44 -4.21 1.00 5.39
N GLY A 45 -3.55 0.10 6.13
CA GLY A 45 -4.12 -1.22 6.39
C GLY A 45 -4.32 -2.03 5.12
N ALA A 46 -3.46 -1.86 4.10
CA ALA A 46 -3.37 -2.73 2.91
C ALA A 46 -2.11 -3.64 2.94
N ALA A 47 -2.13 -4.67 2.10
CA ALA A 47 -0.94 -5.45 1.77
C ALA A 47 -0.29 -4.89 0.50
N LEU A 48 1.04 -4.89 0.41
CA LEU A 48 1.76 -4.31 -0.72
C LEU A 48 2.94 -5.18 -1.12
N TYR A 49 3.10 -5.37 -2.43
CA TYR A 49 4.35 -5.87 -3.00
C TYR A 49 5.40 -4.77 -2.98
N ILE A 50 6.59 -5.10 -2.50
CA ILE A 50 7.71 -4.15 -2.38
C ILE A 50 8.08 -3.55 -3.74
N ASP A 51 8.13 -4.38 -4.79
CA ASP A 51 8.45 -3.93 -6.15
C ASP A 51 7.36 -2.98 -6.69
N ALA A 52 6.09 -3.28 -6.44
CA ALA A 52 4.96 -2.44 -6.85
C ALA A 52 4.99 -1.06 -6.17
N LEU A 53 5.31 -1.04 -4.87
CA LEU A 53 5.50 0.19 -4.11
C LEU A 53 6.66 1.03 -4.66
N LEU A 54 7.79 0.39 -4.98
CA LEU A 54 8.95 1.09 -5.56
C LEU A 54 8.60 1.73 -6.91
N SER A 55 7.94 1.00 -7.81
CA SER A 55 7.47 1.55 -9.09
C SER A 55 6.50 2.71 -8.89
N LEU A 56 5.53 2.58 -7.99
CA LEU A 56 4.58 3.65 -7.68
C LEU A 56 5.30 4.93 -7.20
N VAL A 57 6.21 4.79 -6.22
CA VAL A 57 6.95 5.93 -5.67
C VAL A 57 7.88 6.54 -6.71
N THR A 58 8.52 5.73 -7.56
CA THR A 58 9.47 6.23 -8.57
C THR A 58 8.74 6.91 -9.73
N ASP A 59 7.72 6.25 -10.27
CA ASP A 59 7.15 6.58 -11.57
C ASP A 59 6.00 7.59 -11.49
N HIS A 60 5.28 7.68 -10.37
CA HIS A 60 4.16 8.61 -10.22
C HIS A 60 4.62 10.04 -9.94
N GLN A 61 4.77 10.88 -10.97
CA GLN A 61 5.46 12.18 -10.85
C GLN A 61 4.78 13.19 -9.94
N ASN A 62 3.44 13.17 -9.85
CA ASN A 62 2.68 14.16 -9.07
C ASN A 62 2.33 13.70 -7.65
N LEU A 63 2.74 12.49 -7.25
CA LEU A 63 2.44 11.98 -5.91
C LEU A 63 3.27 12.75 -4.88
N ARG A 64 2.60 13.36 -3.90
CA ARG A 64 3.18 14.16 -2.83
C ARG A 64 2.98 13.54 -1.46
N ASN A 65 1.83 12.89 -1.25
CA ASN A 65 1.46 12.33 0.04
C ASN A 65 1.18 10.83 -0.11
N LEU A 66 1.87 10.00 0.68
CA LEU A 66 1.66 8.56 0.70
C LEU A 66 1.51 8.04 2.13
N ASN A 67 0.35 7.43 2.43
CA ASN A 67 0.07 6.78 3.70
C ASN A 67 0.12 5.25 3.58
N LEU A 68 1.10 4.66 4.25
CA LEU A 68 1.31 3.22 4.36
C LEU A 68 1.25 2.75 5.83
N SER A 69 0.54 3.48 6.69
CA SER A 69 0.33 3.05 8.07
C SER A 69 -0.36 1.68 8.12
N HIS A 70 0.08 0.83 9.03
CA HIS A 70 -0.48 -0.51 9.27
C HIS A 70 -0.45 -1.45 8.05
N CYS A 71 0.48 -1.20 7.14
CA CYS A 71 0.65 -2.02 5.96
C CYS A 71 1.48 -3.29 6.22
N LEU A 72 1.20 -4.33 5.42
CA LEU A 72 2.06 -5.51 5.31
C LEU A 72 2.85 -5.44 4.02
N TYR A 73 4.17 -5.63 4.14
CA TYR A 73 5.08 -5.64 3.01
C TYR A 73 5.43 -7.06 2.63
N ILE A 74 5.30 -7.37 1.34
CA ILE A 74 5.52 -8.69 0.78
C ILE A 74 6.69 -8.59 -0.20
N ASP A 75 7.75 -9.33 0.09
CA ASP A 75 8.88 -9.48 -0.82
C ASP A 75 8.63 -10.62 -1.81
N CYS A 76 8.43 -10.26 -3.08
CA CYS A 76 8.14 -11.20 -4.15
C CYS A 76 9.40 -11.91 -4.67
N LYS A 77 10.61 -11.45 -4.35
CA LYS A 77 11.86 -12.13 -4.76
C LYS A 77 12.01 -13.51 -4.12
N GLY A 78 11.21 -13.81 -3.10
CA GLY A 78 11.06 -15.13 -2.49
C GLY A 78 10.04 -16.07 -3.15
N PHE A 79 9.32 -15.69 -4.21
CA PHE A 79 8.25 -16.53 -4.78
C PHE A 79 8.72 -17.90 -5.28
N ALA A 80 10.00 -18.05 -5.65
CA ALA A 80 10.59 -19.34 -5.97
C ALA A 80 10.65 -20.31 -4.75
N ASN A 81 10.71 -19.77 -3.52
CA ASN A 81 10.72 -20.55 -2.27
C ASN A 81 9.33 -20.66 -1.61
N VAL A 82 8.37 -19.83 -2.02
CA VAL A 82 6.99 -19.83 -1.51
C VAL A 82 6.24 -21.11 -1.90
N TYR A 83 6.49 -21.64 -3.10
CA TYR A 83 5.84 -22.86 -3.58
C TYR A 83 6.17 -24.12 -2.77
N TYR A 84 7.28 -24.11 -2.02
CA TYR A 84 7.72 -25.27 -1.23
C TYR A 84 7.39 -25.17 0.26
N ASN A 85 7.06 -23.99 0.78
CA ASN A 85 6.95 -23.81 2.22
C ASN A 85 5.72 -23.05 2.72
N ASN A 86 4.85 -22.51 1.87
CA ASN A 86 3.63 -21.88 2.37
C ASN A 86 3.89 -20.80 3.46
N TYR A 87 5.01 -20.06 3.38
CA TYR A 87 5.25 -18.87 4.22
C TYR A 87 5.62 -17.64 3.38
N ILE A 88 4.78 -16.60 3.39
CA ILE A 88 5.20 -15.25 3.02
C ILE A 88 5.75 -14.58 4.27
N LYS A 89 7.01 -14.15 4.22
CA LYS A 89 7.60 -13.34 5.28
C LYS A 89 7.07 -11.92 5.15
N ALA A 90 5.92 -11.64 5.77
CA ALA A 90 5.44 -10.28 5.94
C ALA A 90 6.34 -9.57 6.96
N SER A 91 7.04 -8.52 6.55
CA SER A 91 8.02 -7.80 7.39
C SER A 91 7.60 -6.33 7.60
N GLY A 92 8.45 -5.57 8.31
CA GLY A 92 8.45 -4.12 8.18
C GLY A 92 8.95 -3.69 6.81
N LEU A 93 8.77 -2.41 6.48
CA LEU A 93 9.45 -1.81 5.34
C LEU A 93 10.94 -1.73 5.67
N GLU A 94 11.67 -2.81 5.37
CA GLU A 94 13.11 -2.93 5.62
C GLU A 94 13.94 -2.43 4.44
N THR A 95 13.30 -1.91 3.40
CA THR A 95 13.97 -1.45 2.17
C THR A 95 14.38 0.01 2.33
N GLU A 96 15.60 0.22 2.84
CA GLU A 96 16.21 1.56 2.98
C GLU A 96 16.07 2.39 1.70
N ASN A 97 16.22 1.76 0.53
CA ASN A 97 16.07 2.42 -0.76
C ASN A 97 14.67 2.99 -0.98
N ILE A 98 13.59 2.27 -0.63
CA ILE A 98 12.21 2.78 -0.81
C ILE A 98 11.98 3.96 0.13
N VAL A 99 12.39 3.83 1.40
CA VAL A 99 12.23 4.91 2.38
C VAL A 99 13.01 6.15 1.94
N GLN A 100 14.24 5.99 1.46
CA GLN A 100 15.06 7.09 0.95
C GLN A 100 14.41 7.74 -0.28
N THR A 101 14.02 6.96 -1.30
CA THR A 101 13.36 7.49 -2.50
C THR A 101 12.06 8.20 -2.15
N ALA A 102 11.23 7.60 -1.29
CA ALA A 102 9.97 8.18 -0.83
C ALA A 102 10.21 9.50 -0.09
N THR A 103 11.15 9.53 0.86
CA THR A 103 11.44 10.73 1.68
C THR A 103 12.04 11.88 0.85
N GLN A 104 12.72 11.59 -0.26
CA GLN A 104 13.25 12.63 -1.15
C GLN A 104 12.20 13.23 -2.07
N LYS A 105 11.17 12.46 -2.45
CA LYS A 105 10.18 12.87 -3.45
C LYS A 105 8.87 13.36 -2.85
N LEU A 106 8.43 12.76 -1.75
CA LEU A 106 7.13 13.01 -1.14
C LEU A 106 7.22 14.14 -0.11
N ASP A 107 6.24 15.03 -0.15
CA ASP A 107 6.02 16.06 0.88
C ASP A 107 5.63 15.39 2.21
N THR A 108 4.78 14.35 2.15
CA THR A 108 4.35 13.56 3.32
C THR A 108 4.49 12.07 3.06
N PHE A 109 5.24 11.37 3.92
CA PHE A 109 5.35 9.91 3.88
C PHE A 109 5.06 9.31 5.26
N ILE A 110 3.94 8.60 5.39
CA ILE A 110 3.50 8.01 6.65
C ILE A 110 3.73 6.50 6.60
N VAL A 111 4.54 6.02 7.53
CA VAL A 111 4.79 4.59 7.77
C VAL A 111 4.78 4.33 9.27
N CYS A 112 4.38 3.12 9.67
CA CYS A 112 4.46 2.75 11.08
C CYS A 112 5.90 2.45 11.51
N SER A 113 6.21 2.73 12.77
CA SER A 113 7.43 2.25 13.41
C SER A 113 7.40 0.72 13.55
N ASN A 114 8.58 0.12 13.71
CA ASN A 114 8.72 -1.33 13.88
C ASN A 114 8.01 -1.89 15.14
N HIS A 115 7.66 -1.02 16.10
CA HIS A 115 7.01 -1.37 17.36
C HIS A 115 5.50 -1.07 17.38
N CYS A 116 4.88 -0.78 16.24
CA CYS A 116 3.45 -0.54 16.16
C CYS A 116 2.64 -1.79 16.57
N GLU A 117 1.85 -1.66 17.64
CA GLU A 117 1.03 -2.76 18.18
C GLU A 117 0.04 -3.30 17.14
N THR A 118 -0.65 -2.41 16.42
CA THR A 118 -1.57 -2.78 15.33
C THR A 118 -0.85 -3.55 14.22
N CYS A 119 0.37 -3.14 13.83
CA CYS A 119 1.15 -3.88 12.84
C CYS A 119 1.52 -5.28 13.35
N ASN A 120 1.92 -5.38 14.62
CA ASN A 120 2.30 -6.64 15.23
C ASN A 120 1.11 -7.61 15.33
N GLU A 121 -0.07 -7.09 15.67
CA GLU A 121 -1.31 -7.87 15.69
C GLU A 121 -1.67 -8.38 14.29
N LEU A 122 -1.65 -7.50 13.29
CA LEU A 122 -1.94 -7.86 11.89
C LEU A 122 -0.98 -8.92 11.36
N ARG A 123 0.33 -8.79 11.66
CA ARG A 123 1.34 -9.83 11.35
C ARG A 123 1.06 -11.14 12.07
N GLY A 124 0.61 -11.09 13.32
CA GLY A 124 0.25 -12.27 14.12
C GLY A 124 -0.92 -13.04 13.51
N ARG A 125 -1.97 -12.35 13.07
CA ARG A 125 -3.15 -12.95 12.41
C ARG A 125 -2.80 -13.61 11.07
N MET A 126 -1.76 -13.15 10.39
CA MET A 126 -1.33 -13.63 9.07
C MET A 126 -0.41 -14.85 9.10
N ARG A 127 0.08 -15.28 10.27
CA ARG A 127 0.91 -16.49 10.34
C ARG A 127 0.10 -17.74 9.95
N GLY A 128 0.35 -18.26 8.75
CA GLY A 128 -0.13 -19.57 8.31
C GLY A 128 -1.41 -19.60 7.46
N ARG A 129 -1.88 -18.46 6.92
CA ARG A 129 -3.06 -18.42 6.03
C ARG A 129 -2.75 -17.73 4.69
N TRP A 130 -2.98 -18.47 3.60
CA TRP A 130 -2.71 -18.11 2.21
C TRP A 130 -3.83 -17.33 1.54
N ASP A 131 -4.93 -17.13 2.26
CA ASP A 131 -6.13 -16.41 1.84
C ASP A 131 -5.90 -14.88 1.87
N PHE A 132 -4.84 -14.45 1.16
CA PHE A 132 -4.51 -13.07 0.80
C PHE A 132 -5.67 -12.32 0.14
N HIS A 133 -6.64 -13.05 -0.40
CA HIS A 133 -7.73 -12.49 -1.18
C HIS A 133 -8.86 -11.87 -0.35
N CYS A 134 -9.00 -12.19 0.96
CA CYS A 134 -10.23 -11.82 1.69
C CYS A 134 -10.06 -11.26 3.10
N ASN A 135 -8.95 -11.51 3.81
CA ASN A 135 -8.90 -11.19 5.25
C ASN A 135 -8.26 -9.84 5.61
N TYR A 136 -7.64 -9.13 4.68
CA TYR A 136 -7.12 -7.78 4.96
C TYR A 136 -8.20 -6.68 4.83
N CYS A 137 -9.30 -6.97 4.13
CA CYS A 137 -10.46 -6.09 4.03
C CYS A 137 -11.24 -5.91 5.35
N MET A 138 -10.81 -6.55 6.45
CA MET A 138 -11.51 -6.54 7.73
C MET A 138 -10.63 -5.98 8.85
N LEU A 139 -10.15 -4.74 8.69
CA LEU A 139 -10.14 -3.83 9.83
C LEU A 139 -11.61 -3.47 10.13
N SER A 140 -12.35 -4.46 10.63
CA SER A 140 -13.57 -4.23 11.40
C SER A 140 -13.18 -3.44 12.64
N ASN A 141 -13.97 -2.44 12.98
CA ASN A 141 -13.81 -1.49 14.09
C ASN A 141 -13.09 -0.23 13.61
N ASP A 142 -13.89 0.77 13.21
CA ASP A 142 -13.87 2.22 13.52
C ASP A 142 -12.56 3.01 13.78
N GLN A 143 -11.38 2.36 13.84
CA GLN A 143 -10.05 2.91 14.03
C GLN A 143 -9.45 3.50 12.75
N TRP A 144 -10.18 3.50 11.63
CA TRP A 144 -9.71 4.16 10.40
C TRP A 144 -9.79 5.69 10.47
N LYS A 145 -10.46 6.23 11.49
CA LYS A 145 -10.72 7.68 11.62
C LYS A 145 -9.60 8.48 12.27
N THR A 146 -8.62 7.86 12.91
CA THR A 146 -7.68 8.58 13.81
C THR A 146 -6.28 8.82 13.26
N ASP A 147 -5.87 8.11 12.20
CA ASP A 147 -4.48 8.13 11.69
C ASP A 147 -4.41 8.37 10.17
N GLU A 148 -5.40 9.08 9.64
CA GLU A 148 -5.49 9.35 8.22
C GLU A 148 -4.76 10.66 7.86
N ILE A 149 -4.35 10.80 6.61
CA ILE A 149 -3.91 12.12 6.13
C ILE A 149 -5.13 13.02 6.18
N LYS A 150 -5.02 14.27 6.66
CA LYS A 150 -6.15 15.21 6.78
C LYS A 150 -7.01 15.32 5.52
N GLU A 151 -6.39 15.26 4.35
CA GLU A 151 -7.05 15.30 3.03
C GLU A 151 -7.89 14.05 2.72
N LEU A 152 -7.74 13.00 3.52
CA LEU A 152 -8.39 11.70 3.40
C LEU A 152 -9.23 11.34 4.64
N GLU A 153 -9.29 12.22 5.65
CA GLU A 153 -10.20 12.13 6.81
C GLU A 153 -11.64 12.42 6.35
N PHE A 154 -12.61 11.56 6.73
CA PHE A 154 -14.04 11.73 6.43
C PHE A 154 -14.88 11.88 7.71
#